data_AF-A0A0Q5NZS1-F1
#
_entry.id   AF-A0A0Q5NZS1-F1
#
_cell.length_a   1.000
_cell.length_b   1.000
_cell.length_c   1.000
_cell.angle_alpha   90.00
_cell.angle_beta   90.00
_cell.angle_gamma   90.00
#
_symmetry.space_group_name_H-M   'P 1'
#
loop_
_entity.id
_entity.type
_entity.pdbx_description
1 polymer ?
#
loop_
_entity_poly.entity_id
_entity_poly.type
_entity_poly.pdbx_seq_one_letter_code
_entity_poly.pdbx_strand_id
1 'polypeptide(L)'
;MNKRNDELAAVVAKHYGVDDLESCTDAELVEKITSLVEKIHGAGLGPSSIKGLVNVEGVRQILNLGSIPATRVTMSRDKNFPEPVVEEKLWSATEIKKYSLAREASRIGAPGRPPMSSRRHSAGE
;
A
#
# COMPACT_ATOMS: atom_id res chain seq x y z
N MET A 1 -22.75 19.15 2.67
CA MET A 1 -21.50 18.36 2.63
C MET A 1 -21.06 18.14 1.19
N ASN A 2 -19.77 18.25 0.91
CA ASN A 2 -19.20 17.96 -0.42
C ASN A 2 -19.25 16.45 -0.67
N LYS A 3 -19.97 16.01 -1.70
CA LYS A 3 -20.13 14.61 -2.12
C LYS A 3 -18.79 13.83 -2.23
N ARG A 4 -17.70 14.54 -2.55
CA ARG A 4 -16.33 14.00 -2.58
C ARG A 4 -15.78 13.58 -1.22
N ASN A 5 -16.17 14.26 -0.13
CA ASN A 5 -15.71 13.94 1.22
C ASN A 5 -16.47 12.73 1.77
N ASP A 6 -17.75 12.57 1.45
CA ASP A 6 -18.53 11.37 1.78
C ASP A 6 -17.95 10.11 1.12
N GLU A 7 -17.61 10.19 -0.17
CA GLU A 7 -16.94 9.06 -0.87
C GLU A 7 -15.55 8.77 -0.29
N LEU A 8 -14.80 9.81 0.10
CA LEU A 8 -13.49 9.66 0.73
C LEU A 8 -13.61 8.95 2.09
N ALA A 9 -14.55 9.40 2.91
CA ALA A 9 -14.85 8.85 4.22
C ALA A 9 -15.29 7.40 4.15
N ALA A 10 -16.16 7.04 3.21
CA ALA A 10 -16.60 5.67 3.00
C ALA A 10 -15.43 4.73 2.63
N VAL A 11 -14.48 5.20 1.79
CA VAL A 11 -13.31 4.40 1.41
C VAL A 11 -12.35 4.23 2.59
N VAL A 12 -12.12 5.28 3.38
CA VAL A 12 -11.28 5.19 4.60
C VAL A 12 -11.94 4.29 5.64
N ALA A 13 -13.24 4.46 5.90
CA ALA A 13 -14.01 3.65 6.84
C ALA A 13 -13.93 2.16 6.49
N LYS A 14 -14.11 1.82 5.21
CA LYS A 14 -13.96 0.44 4.72
C LYS A 14 -12.56 -0.13 4.93
N HIS A 15 -11.53 0.71 4.88
CA HIS A 15 -10.15 0.29 5.16
C HIS A 15 -9.93 -0.07 6.63
N TYR A 16 -10.70 0.53 7.53
CA TYR A 16 -10.75 0.20 8.95
C TYR A 16 -11.78 -0.89 9.30
N GLY A 17 -12.48 -1.45 8.30
CA GLY A 17 -13.50 -2.48 8.50
C GLY A 17 -14.85 -1.94 8.95
N VAL A 18 -15.10 -0.64 8.75
CA VAL A 18 -16.39 0.00 9.02
C VAL A 18 -17.16 0.14 7.72
N ASP A 19 -18.29 -0.57 7.62
CA ASP A 19 -19.19 -0.50 6.45
C ASP A 19 -19.96 0.81 6.38
N ASP A 20 -20.29 1.40 7.54
CA ASP A 20 -21.04 2.65 7.64
C ASP A 20 -20.50 3.53 8.77
N LEU A 21 -19.98 4.72 8.41
CA LEU A 21 -19.37 5.63 9.39
C LEU A 21 -20.41 6.29 10.29
N GLU A 22 -21.62 6.54 9.77
CA GLU A 22 -22.73 7.15 10.51
C GLU A 22 -23.32 6.20 11.56
N SER A 23 -23.25 4.89 11.33
CA SER A 23 -23.68 3.84 12.24
C SER A 23 -22.56 3.31 13.15
N CYS A 24 -21.35 3.87 13.06
CA CYS A 24 -20.22 3.43 13.87
C CYS A 24 -20.38 3.94 15.31
N THR A 25 -20.50 3.02 16.27
CA THR A 25 -20.63 3.34 17.69
C THR A 25 -19.30 3.70 18.37
N ASP A 26 -18.18 3.50 17.66
CA ASP A 26 -16.84 3.76 18.16
C ASP A 26 -16.41 5.20 17.84
N ALA A 27 -16.67 6.11 18.78
CA ALA A 27 -16.44 7.55 18.58
C ALA A 27 -14.96 7.88 18.32
N GLU A 28 -14.02 7.14 18.94
CA GLU A 28 -12.59 7.32 18.69
C GLU A 28 -12.22 6.94 17.26
N LEU A 29 -12.77 5.84 16.76
CA LEU A 29 -12.52 5.39 15.39
C LEU A 29 -13.15 6.35 14.36
N VAL A 30 -14.34 6.87 14.63
CA VAL A 30 -15.00 7.90 13.80
C VAL A 30 -14.16 9.18 13.73
N GLU A 31 -13.66 9.67 14.87
CA GLU A 31 -12.81 10.87 14.92
C GLU A 31 -11.50 10.65 14.16
N LYS A 32 -10.91 9.46 14.27
CA LYS A 32 -9.69 9.08 13.57
C LYS A 32 -9.88 9.02 12.05
N ILE A 33 -10.97 8.40 11.59
CA ILE A 33 -11.33 8.35 10.17
C ILE A 33 -11.60 9.75 9.63
N THR A 34 -12.32 10.59 10.38
CA THR A 34 -12.63 11.97 9.99
C THR A 34 -11.35 12.81 9.87
N SER A 35 -10.45 12.71 10.85
CA SER A 35 -9.13 13.37 10.81
C SER A 35 -8.29 12.92 9.61
N LEU A 36 -8.33 11.62 9.27
CA LEU A 36 -7.67 11.08 8.09
C LEU A 36 -8.23 11.66 6.80
N VAL A 37 -9.56 11.72 6.67
CA VAL A 37 -10.25 12.30 5.52
C VAL A 37 -9.84 13.75 5.33
N GLU A 38 -9.78 14.54 6.40
CA GLU A 38 -9.34 15.94 6.35
C GLU A 38 -7.87 16.09 5.94
N LYS A 39 -6.97 15.27 6.49
CA LYS A 39 -5.55 15.28 6.10
C LYS A 39 -5.36 14.89 4.64
N ILE A 40 -6.09 13.87 4.18
CA ILE A 40 -5.99 13.38 2.80
C ILE A 40 -6.58 14.41 1.82
N HIS A 41 -7.71 15.04 2.18
CA HIS A 41 -8.29 16.14 1.43
C HIS A 41 -7.35 17.37 1.40
N GLY A 42 -6.71 17.71 2.52
CA GLY A 42 -5.71 18.77 2.63
C GLY A 42 -4.46 18.51 1.78
N ALA A 43 -4.09 17.24 1.59
CA ALA A 43 -3.03 16.82 0.68
C ALA A 43 -3.47 16.82 -0.81
N GLY A 44 -4.71 17.21 -1.12
CA GLY A 44 -5.23 17.26 -2.50
C GLY A 44 -5.52 15.88 -3.11
N LEU A 45 -5.61 14.84 -2.28
CA LEU A 45 -5.80 13.47 -2.72
C LEU A 45 -7.29 13.12 -2.74
N GLY A 46 -7.79 12.73 -3.91
CA GLY A 46 -9.18 12.33 -4.08
C GLY A 46 -9.48 10.87 -3.68
N PRO A 47 -10.76 10.47 -3.71
CA PRO A 47 -11.19 9.10 -3.36
C PRO A 47 -10.56 8.02 -4.22
N SER A 48 -10.28 8.31 -5.50
CA SER A 48 -9.53 7.42 -6.38
C SER A 48 -8.09 7.18 -5.92
N SER A 49 -7.47 8.16 -5.28
CA SER A 49 -6.11 8.06 -4.74
C SER A 49 -6.08 7.19 -3.48
N ILE A 50 -7.09 7.28 -2.60
CA ILE A 50 -7.21 6.44 -1.40
C ILE A 50 -7.44 4.97 -1.74
N LYS A 51 -8.23 4.68 -2.78
CA LYS A 51 -8.45 3.28 -3.23
C LYS A 51 -7.13 2.58 -3.61
N GLY A 52 -6.11 3.36 -3.93
CA GLY A 52 -4.76 2.89 -4.18
C GLY A 52 -3.81 3.00 -2.98
N LEU A 53 -4.26 3.39 -1.78
CA LEU A 53 -3.41 3.45 -0.59
C LEU A 53 -3.46 2.13 0.20
N VAL A 54 -2.33 1.80 0.83
CA VAL A 54 -2.15 0.59 1.63
C VAL A 54 -1.38 0.92 2.91
N ASN A 55 -1.79 0.30 4.01
CA ASN A 55 -1.04 0.30 5.27
C ASN A 55 0.15 -0.69 5.22
N VAL A 56 0.88 -0.83 6.32
CA VAL A 56 2.03 -1.74 6.43
C VAL A 56 1.67 -3.20 6.08
N GLU A 57 0.46 -3.66 6.40
CA GLU A 57 0.00 -5.00 6.03
C GLU A 57 -0.21 -5.14 4.52
N GLY A 58 -0.82 -4.14 3.87
CA GLY A 58 -0.95 -4.12 2.42
C GLY A 58 0.41 -4.04 1.72
N VAL A 59 1.36 -3.27 2.26
CA VAL A 59 2.76 -3.27 1.79
C VAL A 59 3.38 -4.66 1.93
N ARG A 60 3.20 -5.32 3.07
CA ARG A 60 3.69 -6.69 3.30
C ARG A 60 3.16 -7.64 2.24
N GLN A 61 1.86 -7.58 1.96
CA GLN A 61 1.21 -8.42 0.95
C GLN A 61 1.75 -8.15 -0.45
N ILE A 62 1.91 -6.88 -0.85
CA ILE A 62 2.43 -6.51 -2.18
C ILE A 62 3.89 -6.96 -2.34
N LEU A 63 4.72 -6.78 -1.32
CA LEU A 63 6.13 -7.17 -1.34
C LEU A 63 6.36 -8.66 -1.05
N ASN A 64 5.27 -9.41 -0.81
CA ASN A 64 5.27 -10.81 -0.41
C ASN A 64 6.27 -11.13 0.72
N LEU A 65 6.28 -10.29 1.75
CA LEU A 65 7.18 -10.43 2.90
C LEU A 65 6.54 -11.31 3.98
N GLY A 66 7.34 -12.18 4.60
CA GLY A 66 6.86 -13.17 5.56
C GLY A 66 6.35 -12.60 6.89
N SER A 67 6.65 -11.33 7.21
CA SER A 67 6.24 -10.73 8.49
C SER A 67 6.26 -9.20 8.47
N ILE A 68 5.42 -8.55 9.29
CA ILE A 68 5.43 -7.08 9.48
C ILE A 68 6.82 -6.56 9.90
N PRO A 69 7.55 -7.18 10.85
CA PRO A 69 8.89 -6.74 11.20
C PRO A 69 9.84 -6.72 10.01
N ALA A 70 9.80 -7.75 9.15
CA ALA A 70 10.62 -7.79 7.93
C ALA A 70 10.25 -6.66 6.95
N THR A 71 8.95 -6.33 6.85
CA THR A 71 8.46 -5.17 6.10
C THR A 71 9.03 -3.88 6.65
N ARG A 72 8.91 -3.63 7.96
CA ARG A 72 9.46 -2.41 8.60
C ARG A 72 10.97 -2.25 8.43
N VAL A 73 11.72 -3.35 8.50
CA VAL A 73 13.17 -3.34 8.25
C VAL A 73 13.45 -2.95 6.80
N THR A 74 12.71 -3.50 5.83
CA THR A 74 12.86 -3.16 4.41
C THR A 74 12.59 -1.67 4.20
N MET A 75 11.51 -1.16 4.79
CA MET A 75 11.12 0.25 4.70
C MET A 75 12.12 1.21 5.32
N SER A 76 12.78 0.79 6.40
CA SER A 76 13.75 1.64 7.11
C SER A 76 15.16 1.57 6.51
N ARG A 77 15.52 0.45 5.87
CA ARG A 77 16.86 0.25 5.30
C ARG A 77 16.97 0.70 3.85
N ASP A 78 15.91 0.55 3.07
CA ASP A 78 15.96 0.87 1.64
C ASP A 78 15.62 2.34 1.40
N LYS A 79 16.62 3.12 0.98
CA LYS A 79 16.47 4.55 0.70
C LYS A 79 15.55 4.82 -0.50
N ASN A 80 15.36 3.83 -1.37
CA ASN A 80 14.46 3.93 -2.51
C ASN A 80 13.03 3.48 -2.18
N PHE A 81 12.75 3.18 -0.90
CA PHE A 81 11.41 2.82 -0.48
C PHE A 81 10.47 4.02 -0.61
N PRO A 82 9.24 3.85 -1.13
CA PRO A 82 8.32 4.96 -1.31
C PRO A 82 8.01 5.67 0.02
N GLU A 83 7.98 7.00 -0.02
CA GLU A 83 7.55 7.77 1.14
C GLU A 83 6.06 7.59 1.42
N PRO A 84 5.64 7.59 2.69
CA PRO A 84 4.24 7.54 3.04
C PRO A 84 3.54 8.81 2.55
N VAL A 85 2.37 8.63 1.94
CA VAL A 85 1.53 9.69 1.38
C VAL A 85 0.85 10.50 2.49
N VAL A 86 0.67 9.89 3.66
CA VAL A 86 0.07 10.51 4.85
C VAL A 86 0.93 10.16 6.06
N GLU A 87 1.05 11.07 7.02
CA GLU A 87 1.82 10.88 8.26
C GLU A 87 1.44 9.59 9.03
N GLU A 88 0.22 9.09 8.83
CA GLU A 88 -0.25 7.81 9.38
C GLU A 88 0.29 6.56 8.68
N LYS A 89 1.39 6.67 7.92
CA LYS A 89 2.07 5.52 7.34
C LYS A 89 1.18 4.75 6.37
N LEU A 90 0.58 5.50 5.42
CA LEU A 90 -0.12 4.95 4.28
C LEU A 90 0.72 5.17 3.02
N TRP A 91 0.88 4.14 2.21
CA TRP A 91 1.64 4.18 0.95
C TRP A 91 0.75 4.00 -0.25
N SER A 92 1.13 4.60 -1.37
CA SER A 92 0.52 4.26 -2.65
C SER A 92 0.90 2.84 -3.07
N ALA A 93 -0.09 1.95 -3.16
CA ALA A 93 0.04 0.59 -3.68
C ALA A 93 0.69 0.54 -5.06
N THR A 94 0.43 1.54 -5.90
CA THR A 94 1.06 1.65 -7.22
C THR A 94 2.57 1.88 -7.09
N GLU A 95 2.98 2.79 -6.20
CA GLU A 95 4.40 3.06 -5.95
C GLU A 95 5.10 1.87 -5.29
N ILE A 96 4.42 1.17 -4.37
CA ILE A 96 4.94 -0.05 -3.73
C ILE A 96 5.09 -1.18 -4.76
N LYS A 97 4.16 -1.32 -5.71
CA LYS A 97 4.27 -2.27 -6.82
C LYS A 97 5.43 -1.91 -7.76
N LYS A 98 5.58 -0.64 -8.13
CA LYS A 98 6.73 -0.18 -8.93
C LYS A 98 8.05 -0.48 -8.21
N TYR A 99 8.14 -0.18 -6.91
CA TYR A 99 9.29 -0.52 -6.09
C TYR A 99 9.54 -2.03 -6.06
N SER A 100 8.50 -2.87 -5.91
CA SER A 100 8.65 -4.34 -5.97
C SER A 100 9.26 -4.79 -7.29
N LEU A 101 8.72 -4.31 -8.41
CA LEU A 101 9.22 -4.63 -9.75
C LEU A 101 10.67 -4.15 -9.95
N ALA A 102 11.01 -2.93 -9.51
CA ALA A 102 12.36 -2.40 -9.57
C ALA A 102 13.34 -3.21 -8.69
N ARG A 103 12.89 -3.65 -7.51
CA ARG A 103 13.65 -4.48 -6.57
C ARG A 103 13.85 -5.91 -7.11
N GLU A 104 12.90 -6.44 -7.87
CA GLU A 104 13.05 -7.72 -8.58
C GLU A 104 13.98 -7.58 -9.78
N ALA A 105 13.83 -6.54 -10.60
CA ALA A 105 14.73 -6.24 -11.71
C ALA A 105 16.18 -6.06 -11.25
N SER A 106 16.40 -5.35 -10.14
CA SER A 106 17.73 -5.17 -9.53
C SER A 106 18.30 -6.47 -8.95
N ARG A 107 17.45 -7.44 -8.58
CA ARG A 107 17.87 -8.77 -8.09
C ARG A 107 18.15 -9.78 -9.20
N ILE A 108 17.62 -9.56 -10.41
CA ILE A 108 17.88 -10.41 -11.59
C ILE A 108 19.33 -10.30 -12.09
N GLY A 109 20.07 -9.26 -11.70
CA GLY A 109 21.50 -9.07 -12.01
C GLY A 109 22.47 -9.27 -10.84
N ALA A 110 21.99 -9.68 -9.65
CA ALA A 110 22.85 -9.78 -8.47
C ALA A 110 23.80 -11.00 -8.57
N PRO A 111 25.12 -10.82 -8.40
CA PRO A 111 26.08 -11.93 -8.50
C PRO A 111 25.78 -12.97 -7.41
N GLY A 112 25.40 -14.19 -7.82
CA GLY A 112 25.19 -15.33 -6.92
C GLY A 112 23.84 -16.05 -7.01
N ARG A 113 22.89 -15.64 -7.85
CA ARG A 113 21.68 -16.45 -8.13
C ARG A 113 21.88 -17.28 -9.41
N PRO A 114 21.60 -18.59 -9.40
CA PRO A 114 21.65 -19.38 -10.62
C PRO A 114 20.66 -18.77 -11.63
N PRO A 115 21.02 -18.68 -12.93
CA PRO A 115 20.11 -18.21 -13.95
C PRO A 115 18.84 -19.06 -13.88
N MET A 116 17.67 -18.42 -14.02
CA MET A 116 16.42 -19.14 -14.23
C MET A 116 16.68 -20.13 -15.35
N SER A 117 16.68 -21.43 -15.03
CA SER A 117 16.79 -22.48 -16.02
C SER A 117 15.72 -22.22 -17.05
N SER A 118 16.16 -21.70 -18.20
CA SER A 118 15.36 -21.59 -19.40
C SER A 118 14.83 -22.98 -19.65
N ARG A 119 13.56 -23.21 -19.29
CA ARG A 119 12.87 -24.49 -19.49
C ARG A 119 12.87 -24.67 -21.00
N ARG A 120 13.84 -25.47 -21.47
CA ARG A 120 14.02 -25.81 -22.87
C ARG A 120 12.66 -26.21 -23.41
N HIS A 121 12.25 -25.56 -24.50
CA HIS A 121 11.29 -26.12 -25.42
C HIS A 121 11.79 -27.52 -25.79
N SER A 122 11.14 -28.55 -25.27
CA SER A 122 11.17 -29.87 -25.88
C SER A 122 10.26 -29.79 -27.10
N ALA A 123 10.79 -29.25 -28.20
CA ALA A 123 10.29 -29.57 -29.53
C ALA A 123 11.08 -30.81 -29.98
N GLY A 124 10.43 -31.97 -29.91
CA GLY A 124 10.81 -33.22 -30.58
C GLY A 124 9.48 -33.88 -30.93
N GLU A 125 9.09 -33.79 -32.20
CA GLU A 125 9.24 -34.87 -33.20
C GLU A 125 8.26 -36.03 -32.96
#